data_AF-A0AAT9SFB3-F1
#
_entry.id   AF-A0AAT9SFB3-F1
#
_cell.length_a   1.000
_cell.length_b   1.000
_cell.length_c   1.000
_cell.angle_alpha   90.00
_cell.angle_beta   90.00
_cell.angle_gamma   90.00
#
_symmetry.space_group_name_H-M   'P 1'
#
loop_
_entity.id
_entity.type
_entity.pdbx_description
1 polymer ?
#
loop_
_entity_poly.entity_id
_entity_poly.type
_entity_poly.pdbx_seq_one_letter_code
_entity_poly.pdbx_strand_id
1 'polypeptide(L)' 'MKGTKGSSSVAGTSPLTKEAYQQQQLDLLKEQSLPYAEDQKRYKQIMAE' A
#
# COMPACT_ATOMS: atom_id res chain seq x y z
N MET A 1 9.25 -11.59 31.79
CA MET A 1 9.40 -11.43 30.33
C MET A 1 8.07 -10.91 29.80
N LYS A 2 8.05 -9.71 29.22
CA LYS A 2 6.86 -8.88 29.02
C LYS A 2 6.18 -9.18 27.68
N GLY A 3 4.95 -9.69 27.75
CA GLY A 3 3.84 -9.33 26.85
C GLY A 3 3.72 -10.04 25.50
N THR A 4 2.92 -11.10 25.45
CA THR A 4 2.13 -11.52 24.28
C THR A 4 0.97 -10.54 24.03
N LYS A 5 0.49 -10.49 22.76
CA LYS A 5 -0.72 -9.85 22.18
C LYS A 5 -0.58 -8.46 21.55
N GLY A 6 -0.99 -8.39 20.27
CA GLY A 6 -1.39 -7.15 19.63
C GLY A 6 -1.46 -7.23 18.10
N SER A 7 -2.33 -8.10 17.59
CA SER A 7 -2.94 -8.12 16.25
C SER A 7 -2.36 -7.15 15.19
N SER A 8 -1.57 -7.65 14.24
CA SER A 8 -1.78 -7.19 12.87
C SER A 8 -2.76 -8.17 12.25
N SER A 9 -4.04 -7.81 12.38
CA SER A 9 -5.11 -8.47 11.66
C SER A 9 -4.72 -8.47 10.19
N VAL A 10 -4.30 -9.62 9.67
CA VAL A 10 -4.54 -9.97 8.26
C VAL A 10 -6.05 -10.07 8.16
N ALA A 11 -6.70 -8.90 8.14
CA ALA A 11 -8.12 -8.77 7.86
C ALA A 11 -8.30 -9.49 6.54
N GLY A 12 -9.12 -10.54 6.55
CA GLY A 12 -9.31 -11.42 5.40
C GLY A 12 -9.50 -10.59 4.15
N THR A 13 -8.49 -10.55 3.31
CA THR A 13 -8.61 -9.91 2.01
C THR A 13 -9.29 -10.96 1.14
N SER A 14 -10.62 -10.83 1.03
CA SER A 14 -11.24 -11.03 -0.28
C SER A 14 -10.25 -10.49 -1.32
N PRO A 15 -9.91 -11.23 -2.39
CA PRO A 15 -8.92 -10.78 -3.35
C PRO A 15 -9.32 -9.36 -3.72
N LEU A 16 -8.50 -8.39 -3.28
CA LEU A 16 -8.79 -6.99 -3.53
C LEU A 16 -8.94 -6.93 -5.04
N THR A 17 -10.07 -6.37 -5.51
CA THR A 17 -10.19 -6.13 -6.93
C THR A 17 -8.96 -5.33 -7.34
N LYS A 18 -8.52 -5.50 -8.59
CA LYS A 18 -7.32 -4.85 -9.09
C LYS A 18 -7.28 -3.37 -8.72
N GLU A 19 -8.42 -2.68 -8.78
CA GLU A 19 -8.52 -1.28 -8.40
C GLU A 19 -8.28 -1.04 -6.90
N ALA A 20 -8.84 -1.86 -6.01
CA ALA A 20 -8.68 -1.69 -4.56
C ALA A 20 -7.22 -1.93 -4.12
N TYR A 21 -6.53 -2.87 -4.77
CA TYR A 21 -5.10 -3.08 -4.54
C TYR A 21 -4.26 -1.88 -5.01
N GLN A 22 -4.53 -1.38 -6.23
CA GLN A 22 -3.85 -0.20 -6.76
C GLN A 22 -4.07 1.04 -5.86
N GLN A 23 -5.29 1.27 -5.38
CA GLN A 23 -5.58 2.38 -4.46
C GLN A 23 -4.78 2.27 -3.15
N GLN A 24 -4.68 1.06 -2.57
CA GLN A 24 -3.87 0.84 -1.38
C GLN A 24 -2.39 1.17 -1.63
N GLN A 25 -1.83 0.77 -2.77
CA GLN A 25 -0.46 1.11 -3.13
C GLN A 25 -0.25 2.61 -3.36
N LEU A 26 -1.24 3.31 -3.95
CA LEU A 26 -1.20 4.76 -4.13
C LEU A 26 -1.25 5.51 -2.80
N ASP A 27 -2.01 5.04 -1.82
CA ASP A 27 -2.05 5.66 -0.49
C ASP A 27 -0.71 5.48 0.23
N LEU A 28 -0.10 4.29 0.15
CA LEU A 28 1.26 4.08 0.65
C LEU A 28 2.31 4.92 -0.07
N LEU A 29 2.10 5.26 -1.35
CA LEU A 29 2.99 6.12 -2.12
C LEU A 29 2.95 7.57 -1.63
N LYS A 30 1.75 8.11 -1.36
CA LYS A 30 1.55 9.49 -0.87
C LYS A 30 2.26 9.74 0.46
N GLU A 31 2.23 8.75 1.36
CA GLU A 31 2.87 8.85 2.69
C GLU A 31 4.40 8.93 2.62
N GLN A 32 5.03 8.46 1.53
CA GLN A 32 6.49 8.40 1.41
C GLN A 32 7.14 9.76 1.10
N SER A 33 6.35 10.82 0.88
CA SER A 33 6.84 12.19 0.64
C SER A 33 7.98 12.25 -0.39
N LEU A 34 7.87 11.46 -1.46
CA LEU A 34 8.92 11.33 -2.46
C LEU A 34 9.05 12.61 -3.32
N PRO A 35 10.25 12.89 -3.85
CA PRO A 35 10.41 13.89 -4.90
C PRO A 35 9.48 13.58 -6.07
N TYR A 36 8.93 14.63 -6.70
CA TYR A 36 7.93 14.50 -7.77
C TYR A 36 8.33 13.51 -8.89
N ALA A 37 9.60 13.50 -9.30
CA ALA A 37 10.06 12.58 -10.34
C ALA A 37 9.99 11.10 -9.90
N GLU A 38 10.34 10.80 -8.65
CA GLU A 38 10.26 9.46 -8.06
C GLU A 38 8.80 9.04 -7.82
N ASP A 39 7.96 9.95 -7.31
CA ASP A 39 6.52 9.74 -7.13
C ASP A 39 5.83 9.40 -8.45
N GLN A 40 6.05 10.20 -9.48
CA GLN A 40 5.48 9.97 -10.81
C GLN A 40 5.91 8.65 -11.43
N LYS A 41 7.16 8.23 -11.20
CA LYS A 41 7.65 6.93 -11.69
C LYS A 41 6.90 5.78 -11.03
N ARG A 42 6.76 5.81 -9.70
CA ARG A 42 6.07 4.76 -8.94
C ARG A 42 4.58 4.73 -9.19
N TYR A 43 3.94 5.90 -9.32
CA TYR A 43 2.54 6.02 -9.71
C TYR A 43 2.27 5.27 -11.02
N LYS A 44 3.11 5.50 -12.04
CA LYS A 44 2.98 4.83 -13.34
C LYS A 44 3.17 3.32 -13.25
N GLN A 45 4.07 2.85 -12.39
CA GLN A 45 4.29 1.42 -12.17
C GLN A 45 3.05 0.77 -11.54
N ILE A 46 2.46 1.39 -10.52
CA ILE A 46 1.24 0.90 -9.86
C ILE A 46 0.06 0.83 -10.83
N MET A 47 -0.09 1.84 -11.70
CA MET A 47 -1.19 1.86 -12.68
C MET A 47 -0.99 0.91 -13.87
N ALA A 48 0.24 0.46 -14.13
CA ALA A 48 0.56 -0.47 -15.22
C ALA A 48 0.45 -1.95 -14.82
N GLU A 49 0.55 -2.24 -13.52
CA GLU A 49 0.30 -3.56 -12.91
C GLU A 49 -1.18 -3.93 -13.02
#